data_AF-A0AAJ5VA90-F1
#
_entry.id   AF-A0AAJ5VA90-F1
#
_cell.length_a   1.000
_cell.length_b   1.000
_cell.length_c   1.000
_cell.angle_alpha   90.00
_cell.angle_beta   90.00
_cell.angle_gamma   90.00
#
_symmetry.space_group_name_H-M   'P 1'
#
loop_
_entity.id
_entity.type
_entity.pdbx_description
1 polymer ?
#
loop_
_entity_poly.entity_id
_entity_poly.type
_entity_poly.pdbx_seq_one_letter_code
_entity_poly.pdbx_strand_id
1 'polypeptide(L)'
;MTADITTTTPAIEELGALVTRLGELTAKVTEEELGAAVPDEQIADVLYAAARLFSAKTDRVGKVAWPIRADALNATETVVLVTALLDAADVNLFDMAIWYRRAE
;
A
#
# COMPACT_ATOMS: atom_id res chain seq x y z
N MET A 1 -22.19 -15.58 -29.50
CA MET A 1 -22.13 -15.20 -28.08
C MET A 1 -20.68 -15.33 -27.67
N THR A 2 -19.93 -14.27 -27.92
CA THR A 2 -18.46 -14.25 -27.84
C THR A 2 -18.11 -13.47 -26.58
N ALA A 3 -17.44 -14.13 -25.63
CA ALA A 3 -17.11 -13.54 -24.35
C ALA A 3 -16.10 -12.40 -24.51
N ASP A 4 -16.39 -11.27 -23.87
CA ASP A 4 -15.45 -10.18 -23.59
C ASP A 4 -14.28 -10.73 -22.75
N ILE A 5 -13.08 -10.80 -23.32
CA ILE A 5 -11.86 -11.21 -22.60
C ILE A 5 -10.73 -10.16 -22.68
N THR A 6 -10.98 -8.98 -23.26
CA THR A 6 -9.89 -8.05 -23.64
C THR A 6 -9.71 -6.86 -22.67
N THR A 7 -10.58 -6.64 -21.69
CA THR A 7 -10.57 -5.42 -20.85
C THR A 7 -9.77 -5.51 -19.55
N THR A 8 -9.45 -6.71 -19.04
CA THR A 8 -8.74 -6.86 -17.76
C THR A 8 -7.23 -6.61 -17.87
N THR A 9 -6.60 -7.03 -18.98
CA THR A 9 -5.18 -6.85 -19.25
C THR A 9 -4.73 -5.38 -19.39
N PRO A 10 -5.44 -4.51 -20.14
CA PRO A 10 -4.99 -3.12 -20.31
C PRO A 10 -5.01 -2.31 -19.01
N ALA A 11 -5.99 -2.53 -18.13
CA ALA A 11 -6.06 -1.82 -16.85
C ALA A 11 -4.90 -2.21 -15.90
N ILE A 12 -4.45 -3.47 -15.94
CA ILE A 12 -3.31 -3.94 -15.15
C ILE A 12 -2.00 -3.34 -15.71
N GLU A 13 -1.85 -3.29 -17.03
CA GLU A 13 -0.69 -2.67 -17.68
C GLU A 13 -0.61 -1.16 -17.40
N GLU A 14 -1.74 -0.45 -17.50
CA GLU A 14 -1.84 0.96 -17.19
C GLU A 14 -1.52 1.24 -15.71
N LEU A 15 -2.10 0.45 -14.79
CA LEU A 15 -1.78 0.54 -13.36
C LEU A 15 -0.29 0.29 -13.11
N GLY A 16 0.31 -0.70 -13.78
CA GLY A 16 1.74 -0.98 -13.70
C GLY A 16 2.59 0.23 -14.10
N ALA A 17 2.27 0.86 -15.24
CA ALA A 17 2.96 2.06 -15.71
C ALA A 17 2.80 3.25 -14.74
N LEU A 18 1.60 3.45 -14.20
CA LEU A 18 1.34 4.50 -13.21
C LEU A 18 2.10 4.28 -11.90
N VAL A 19 2.18 3.04 -11.41
CA VAL A 19 2.95 2.69 -10.21
C VAL A 19 4.44 2.93 -10.41
N THR A 20 4.99 2.55 -11.57
CA THR A 20 6.38 2.86 -11.92
C THR A 20 6.61 4.37 -11.91
N ARG A 21 5.72 5.13 -12.55
CA ARG A 21 5.84 6.58 -12.64
C ARG A 21 5.74 7.26 -11.28
N LEU A 22 4.83 6.78 -10.43
CA LEU A 22 4.69 7.27 -9.05
C LEU A 22 5.99 7.06 -8.28
N GLY A 23 6.60 5.87 -8.36
CA GLY A 23 7.86 5.57 -7.68
C GLY A 23 9.01 6.50 -8.10
N GLU A 24 9.15 6.77 -9.41
CA GLU A 24 10.13 7.72 -9.92
C GLU A 24 9.93 9.15 -9.37
N LEU A 25 8.67 9.62 -9.35
CA LEU A 25 8.35 10.95 -8.86
C LEU A 25 8.53 11.08 -7.35
N THR A 26 8.12 10.07 -6.58
CA THR A 26 8.32 10.05 -5.13
C THR A 26 9.81 10.08 -4.78
N ALA A 27 10.64 9.27 -5.44
CA ALA A 27 12.09 9.28 -5.24
C ALA A 27 12.67 10.68 -5.47
N LYS A 28 12.32 11.32 -6.59
CA LYS A 28 12.75 12.68 -6.90
C LYS A 28 12.30 13.70 -5.86
N VAL A 29 11.03 13.66 -5.45
CA VAL A 29 10.49 14.58 -4.43
C VAL A 29 11.20 14.40 -3.08
N THR A 30 11.51 13.16 -2.69
CA THR A 30 12.22 12.89 -1.44
C THR A 30 13.69 13.31 -1.50
N GLU A 31 14.37 13.10 -2.63
CA GLU A 31 15.76 13.52 -2.84
C GLU A 31 15.90 15.05 -2.85
N GLU A 32 14.89 15.76 -3.37
CA GLU A 32 14.83 17.22 -3.40
C GLU A 32 14.26 17.83 -2.10
N GLU A 33 13.97 17.02 -1.08
CA GLU A 33 13.36 17.43 0.20
C GLU A 33 12.01 18.20 0.04
N LEU A 34 11.29 17.94 -1.05
CA LEU A 34 10.03 18.61 -1.40
C LEU A 34 8.79 17.93 -0.79
N GLY A 35 8.98 17.00 0.15
CA GLY A 35 7.89 16.23 0.75
C GLY A 35 6.79 17.11 1.37
N ALA A 36 7.16 18.24 1.98
CA ALA A 36 6.21 19.19 2.57
C ALA A 36 5.32 19.93 1.54
N ALA A 37 5.66 19.87 0.25
CA ALA A 37 4.86 20.47 -0.82
C ALA A 37 3.81 19.51 -1.39
N VAL A 38 3.84 18.23 -1.00
CA VAL A 38 2.84 17.24 -1.42
C VAL A 38 1.62 17.37 -0.50
N PRO A 39 0.41 17.58 -1.05
CA PRO A 39 -0.80 17.64 -0.23
C PRO A 39 -1.07 16.31 0.48
N ASP A 40 -1.45 16.38 1.76
CA ASP A 40 -1.74 15.21 2.59
C ASP A 40 -2.82 14.31 1.97
N GLU A 41 -3.81 14.89 1.28
CA GLU A 41 -4.88 14.15 0.63
C GLU A 41 -4.36 13.24 -0.50
N GLN A 42 -3.33 13.67 -1.23
CA GLN A 42 -2.74 12.85 -2.30
C GLN A 42 -1.99 11.65 -1.72
N ILE A 43 -1.32 11.84 -0.58
CA ILE A 43 -0.65 10.75 0.15
C ILE A 43 -1.71 9.75 0.65
N ALA A 44 -2.80 10.25 1.21
CA ALA A 44 -3.91 9.43 1.68
C ALA A 44 -4.52 8.59 0.55
N ASP A 45 -4.79 9.18 -0.62
CA ASP A 45 -5.36 8.46 -1.77
C ASP A 45 -4.47 7.31 -2.24
N VAL A 46 -3.16 7.51 -2.30
CA VAL A 46 -2.19 6.45 -2.65
C VAL A 46 -2.22 5.32 -1.62
N LEU A 47 -2.18 5.66 -0.33
CA LEU A 47 -2.22 4.67 0.76
C LEU A 47 -3.51 3.85 0.72
N TYR A 48 -4.66 4.50 0.54
CA TYR A 48 -5.96 3.82 0.48
C TYR A 48 -6.10 2.94 -0.76
N ALA A 49 -5.62 3.39 -1.91
CA ALA A 49 -5.60 2.58 -3.13
C ALA A 49 -4.74 1.32 -2.94
N ALA A 50 -3.55 1.47 -2.37
CA ALA A 50 -2.64 0.35 -2.09
C ALA A 50 -3.25 -0.63 -1.07
N ALA A 51 -3.83 -0.13 0.02
CA ALA A 51 -4.46 -0.96 1.05
C ALA A 51 -5.63 -1.78 0.49
N ARG A 52 -6.52 -1.15 -0.31
CA ARG A 52 -7.65 -1.84 -0.95
C ARG A 52 -7.18 -2.90 -1.94
N LEU A 53 -6.18 -2.58 -2.76
CA LEU A 53 -5.62 -3.54 -3.71
C LEU A 53 -4.97 -4.73 -3.00
N PHE A 54 -4.25 -4.46 -1.90
CA PHE A 54 -3.64 -5.51 -1.09
C PHE A 54 -4.68 -6.43 -0.45
N SER A 55 -5.71 -5.86 0.19
CA SER A 55 -6.82 -6.61 0.78
C SER A 55 -7.53 -7.50 -0.25
N ALA A 56 -7.83 -6.95 -1.43
CA ALA A 56 -8.47 -7.72 -2.51
C ALA A 56 -7.59 -8.88 -3.01
N LYS A 57 -6.27 -8.74 -2.94
CA LYS A 57 -5.31 -9.80 -3.31
C LYS A 57 -5.20 -10.88 -2.23
N THR A 58 -5.14 -10.50 -0.95
CA THR A 58 -5.05 -11.46 0.17
C THR A 58 -6.27 -12.37 0.24
N ASP A 59 -7.47 -11.81 0.03
CA ASP A 59 -8.73 -12.55 0.06
C ASP A 59 -8.81 -13.63 -1.04
N ARG A 60 -8.16 -13.38 -2.19
CA ARG A 60 -8.25 -14.28 -3.37
C ARG A 60 -7.09 -15.27 -3.49
N VAL A 61 -5.90 -14.91 -3.02
CA VAL A 61 -4.67 -15.68 -3.29
C VAL A 61 -4.23 -16.51 -2.07
N GLY A 62 -4.82 -16.30 -0.89
CA GLY A 62 -4.66 -17.16 0.30
C GLY A 62 -3.28 -17.05 0.98
N LYS A 63 -2.20 -17.38 0.27
CA LYS A 63 -0.81 -17.21 0.71
C LYS A 63 -0.09 -16.23 -0.22
N VAL A 64 -0.29 -14.95 0.01
CA VAL A 64 0.55 -13.92 -0.63
C VAL A 64 1.87 -13.87 0.15
N ALA A 65 3.01 -14.04 -0.54
CA ALA A 65 4.29 -13.63 0.05
C ALA A 65 4.15 -12.15 0.41
N TRP A 66 4.33 -11.80 1.69
CA TRP A 66 4.14 -10.44 2.18
C TRP A 66 4.83 -9.45 1.22
N PRO A 67 4.10 -8.44 0.68
CA PRO A 67 4.63 -7.55 -0.34
C PRO A 67 5.67 -6.57 0.21
N ILE A 68 5.87 -6.56 1.53
CA ILE A 68 6.84 -5.71 2.22
C ILE A 68 8.17 -6.48 2.25
N ARG A 69 9.13 -6.01 1.48
CA ARG A 69 10.50 -6.52 1.54
C ARG A 69 11.17 -6.02 2.83
N ALA A 70 12.12 -6.79 3.36
CA ALA A 70 12.84 -6.45 4.60
C ALA A 70 13.63 -5.12 4.50
N ASP A 71 13.90 -4.65 3.28
CA ASP A 71 14.64 -3.42 2.97
C ASP A 71 13.73 -2.27 2.49
N ALA A 72 12.41 -2.46 2.49
CA ALA A 72 11.48 -1.49 1.90
C ALA A 72 11.27 -0.22 2.75
N LEU A 73 11.33 -0.36 4.07
CA LEU A 73 11.12 0.74 5.03
C LEU A 73 12.10 0.59 6.19
N ASN A 74 12.61 1.70 6.70
CA ASN A 74 13.35 1.71 7.96
C ASN A 74 12.41 1.64 9.17
N ALA A 75 12.97 1.49 10.37
CA ALA A 75 12.20 1.34 11.61
C ALA A 75 11.29 2.55 11.88
N THR A 76 11.77 3.76 11.65
CA THR A 76 11.01 5.00 11.85
C THR A 76 9.84 5.08 10.89
N GLU A 77 10.08 4.87 9.60
CA GLU A 77 9.05 4.87 8.55
C GLU A 77 7.96 3.83 8.84
N THR A 78 8.37 2.64 9.29
CA THR A 78 7.46 1.56 9.66
C THR A 78 6.56 1.98 10.82
N VAL A 79 7.12 2.53 11.89
CA VAL A 79 6.34 2.93 13.08
C VAL A 79 5.39 4.09 12.75
N VAL A 80 5.85 5.09 11.99
CA VAL A 80 5.00 6.22 11.55
C VAL A 80 3.81 5.72 10.74
N LEU A 81 4.06 4.85 9.75
CA LEU A 81 3.01 4.30 8.90
C LEU A 81 2.01 3.44 9.70
N VAL A 82 2.49 2.52 10.54
CA VAL A 82 1.62 1.67 11.35
C VAL A 82 0.79 2.50 12.33
N THR A 83 1.39 3.51 12.97
CA THR A 83 0.66 4.38 13.91
C THR A 83 -0.44 5.14 13.20
N ALA A 84 -0.16 5.71 12.02
CA ALA A 84 -1.16 6.41 11.22
C ALA A 84 -2.31 5.49 10.78
N LEU A 85 -2.01 4.24 10.39
CA LEU A 85 -3.03 3.27 10.01
C LEU A 85 -3.91 2.83 11.19
N LEU A 86 -3.31 2.62 12.35
CA LEU A 86 -4.05 2.23 13.57
C LEU A 86 -4.96 3.36 14.06
N ASP A 87 -4.45 4.60 14.07
CA ASP A 87 -5.22 5.78 14.43
C ASP A 87 -6.41 5.98 13.48
N ALA A 88 -6.17 5.87 12.16
CA ALA A 88 -7.22 5.98 11.15
C ALA A 88 -8.29 4.88 11.24
N ALA A 89 -7.93 3.68 11.71
CA ALA A 89 -8.84 2.56 11.86
C ALA A 89 -9.50 2.50 13.25
N ASP A 90 -9.18 3.43 14.15
CA ASP A 90 -9.58 3.41 15.57
C ASP A 90 -9.21 2.07 16.25
N VAL A 91 -8.04 1.51 15.90
CA VAL A 91 -7.54 0.24 16.43
C VAL A 91 -6.49 0.48 17.50
N ASN A 92 -6.70 -0.10 18.68
CA ASN A 92 -5.72 -0.05 19.74
C ASN A 92 -4.52 -0.98 19.43
N LEU A 93 -3.29 -0.48 19.55
CA LEU A 93 -2.07 -1.27 19.38
C LEU A 93 -2.02 -2.50 20.30
N PHE A 94 -2.63 -2.45 21.48
CA PHE A 94 -2.69 -3.58 22.39
C PHE A 94 -3.64 -4.69 21.92
N ASP A 95 -4.67 -4.37 21.13
CA ASP A 95 -5.58 -5.36 20.54
C ASP A 95 -4.89 -6.14 19.41
N MET A 96 -3.92 -5.53 18.72
CA MET A 96 -3.09 -6.23 17.73
C MET A 96 -2.28 -7.38 18.34
N ALA A 97 -1.82 -7.24 19.58
CA ALA A 97 -1.11 -8.31 20.29
C ALA A 97 -2.02 -9.54 20.56
N ILE A 98 -3.34 -9.36 20.57
CA ILE A 98 -4.31 -10.45 20.71
C ILE A 98 -4.50 -11.17 19.36
N TRP A 99 -4.51 -10.44 18.25
CA TRP A 99 -4.56 -11.03 16.91
C TRP A 99 -3.28 -11.74 16.50
N TYR A 100 -2.10 -11.19 16.82
CA TYR A 100 -0.82 -11.80 16.48
C TYR A 100 -0.63 -13.17 17.17
N ARG A 101 -1.11 -13.32 18.41
CA ARG A 101 -1.11 -14.59 19.15
C ARG A 101 -2.10 -15.64 18.63
N ARG A 102 -3.04 -15.25 17.78
CA ARG A 102 -4.06 -16.14 17.19
C ARG A 102 -3.69 -16.67 15.81
N ALA A 103 -2.64 -16.12 15.20
CA ALA A 103 -2.16 -16.50 13.87
C ALA A 103 -1.02 -17.54 13.91
N GLU A 104 -0.57 -17.93 15.11
CA GLU A 104 0.14 -19.20 15.38
C GLU A 104 -0.87 -20.33 15.61
#